data_AF-A0A5C9BCC0-F1
#
_entry.id   AF-A0A5C9BCC0-F1
#
_cell.length_a   1.000
_cell.length_b   1.000
_cell.length_c   1.000
_cell.angle_alpha   90.00
_cell.angle_beta   90.00
_cell.angle_gamma   90.00
#
_symmetry.space_group_name_H-M   'P 1'
#
loop_
_entity.id
_entity.type
_entity.pdbx_description
1 polymer ?
#
loop_
_entity_poly.entity_id
_entity_poly.type
_entity_poly.pdbx_seq_one_letter_code
_entity_poly.pdbx_strand_id
1 'polypeptide(L)'
;MKHWTLTFFAACFSLVVLGLSVSDAKPPVAQKKIEKAPVDPKAEAAFREAAKKMAGGTDLDKVLALENKERGVTLDPMPVIDDLTFLRRIYCDLVSRIPATDEIAVFEADKSPNKRAELVDRLIADDR
;
A
#
# COMPACT_ATOMS: atom_id res chain seq x y z
N MET A 1 65.03 -9.17 -5.72
CA MET A 1 65.55 -8.10 -4.85
C MET A 1 64.74 -6.84 -5.12
N LYS A 2 64.12 -6.28 -4.06
CA LYS A 2 63.81 -4.85 -3.87
C LYS A 2 62.73 -4.26 -4.81
N HIS A 3 61.44 -4.37 -4.48
CA HIS A 3 60.61 -3.45 -3.67
C HIS A 3 60.31 -2.07 -4.33
N TRP A 4 59.04 -1.69 -4.26
CA TRP A 4 58.48 -0.33 -4.32
C TRP A 4 57.69 0.09 -5.57
N THR A 5 56.45 -0.39 -5.58
CA THR A 5 55.30 -0.03 -6.42
C THR A 5 54.46 1.12 -5.83
N LEU A 6 55.05 2.22 -5.35
CA LEU A 6 54.26 3.24 -4.63
C LEU A 6 54.76 4.69 -4.77
N THR A 7 54.70 5.26 -5.97
CA THR A 7 54.74 6.74 -6.14
C THR A 7 54.08 7.31 -7.40
N PHE A 8 53.52 6.53 -8.32
CA PHE A 8 52.89 7.07 -9.54
C PHE A 8 51.35 6.93 -9.57
N PHE A 9 50.72 6.93 -8.40
CA PHE A 9 49.26 6.86 -8.23
C PHE A 9 48.58 8.25 -8.15
N ALA A 10 49.27 9.35 -8.48
CA ALA A 10 48.82 10.69 -8.08
C ALA A 10 48.65 11.75 -9.19
N ALA A 11 48.75 11.42 -10.49
CA ALA A 11 48.81 12.47 -11.54
C ALA A 11 47.82 12.35 -12.72
N CYS A 12 46.90 11.38 -12.75
CA CYS A 12 45.91 11.28 -13.83
C CYS A 12 44.44 11.39 -13.37
N PHE A 13 44.18 11.73 -12.11
CA PHE A 13 42.82 11.87 -11.56
C PHE A 13 42.30 13.32 -11.63
N SER A 14 42.67 14.06 -12.68
CA SER A 14 42.12 15.39 -12.92
C SER A 14 41.88 15.63 -14.40
N LEU A 15 40.67 16.05 -14.71
CA LEU A 15 40.03 16.24 -16.02
C LEU A 15 39.45 14.98 -16.68
N VAL A 16 38.22 15.14 -17.17
CA VAL A 16 37.31 14.17 -17.80
C VAL A 16 36.36 13.43 -16.85
N VAL A 17 35.52 14.19 -16.14
CA VAL A 17 34.12 13.80 -15.89
C VAL A 17 33.24 15.02 -16.18
N LEU A 18 32.94 15.24 -17.47
CA LEU A 18 31.84 16.12 -17.89
C LEU A 18 30.62 15.21 -18.11
N GLY A 19 30.03 14.78 -16.99
CA GLY A 19 28.72 14.16 -16.96
C GLY A 19 27.65 15.23 -17.11
N LEU A 20 27.12 15.40 -18.32
CA LEU A 20 25.85 16.07 -18.54
C LEU A 20 24.74 15.16 -18.01
N SER A 21 24.47 15.28 -16.71
CA SER A 21 23.29 14.71 -16.08
C SER A 21 22.08 15.46 -16.61
N VAL A 22 21.17 14.75 -17.28
CA VAL A 22 19.79 15.20 -17.44
C VAL A 22 19.28 15.48 -16.02
N SER A 23 18.98 16.75 -15.78
CA SER A 23 18.37 17.21 -14.55
C SER A 23 16.97 16.60 -14.51
N ASP A 24 16.78 15.58 -13.65
CA ASP A 24 15.47 15.16 -13.15
C ASP A 24 14.80 16.37 -12.50
N ALA A 25 14.11 17.19 -13.30
CA ALA A 25 13.22 18.21 -12.81
C ALA A 25 12.00 17.49 -12.19
N LYS A 26 12.18 17.01 -10.96
CA LYS A 26 11.09 16.58 -10.09
C LYS A 26 10.11 17.75 -10.02
N PRO A 27 8.87 17.63 -10.53
CA PRO A 27 7.92 18.73 -10.46
C PRO A 27 7.73 19.11 -8.99
N PRO A 28 7.57 20.41 -8.66
CA PRO A 28 7.46 20.89 -7.29
C PRO A 28 6.07 20.58 -6.73
N VAL A 29 5.70 19.30 -6.67
CA VAL A 29 4.62 18.87 -5.80
C VAL A 29 5.23 18.91 -4.41
N ALA A 30 4.88 19.95 -3.65
CA ALA A 30 5.18 20.01 -2.23
C ALA A 30 4.63 18.73 -1.58
N GLN A 31 5.52 17.76 -1.34
CA GLN A 31 5.22 16.56 -0.58
C GLN A 31 5.05 17.00 0.86
N LYS A 32 3.88 17.57 1.19
CA LYS A 32 3.49 17.76 2.57
C LYS A 32 3.49 16.36 3.17
N LYS A 33 4.47 16.06 4.01
CA LYS A 33 4.52 14.83 4.78
C LYS A 33 3.22 14.79 5.57
N ILE A 34 2.25 14.03 5.10
CA ILE A 34 1.03 13.77 5.84
C ILE A 34 1.50 12.91 6.99
N GLU A 35 1.77 13.55 8.13
CA GLU A 35 2.05 12.86 9.36
C GLU A 35 0.79 12.04 9.66
N LYS A 36 0.92 10.72 9.59
CA LYS A 36 -0.18 9.78 9.81
C LYS A 36 -0.83 10.19 11.12
N ALA A 37 -2.10 10.57 11.08
CA ALA A 37 -2.81 11.01 12.28
C ALA A 37 -2.57 9.96 13.39
N PRO A 38 -2.28 10.38 14.63
CA PRO A 38 -2.04 9.44 15.71
C PRO A 38 -3.29 8.56 15.86
N VAL A 39 -3.16 7.32 15.42
CA VAL A 39 -4.18 6.30 15.62
C VAL A 39 -4.09 5.91 17.08
N ASP A 40 -5.17 6.06 17.85
CA ASP A 40 -5.21 5.63 19.24
C ASP A 40 -4.87 4.12 19.30
N PRO A 41 -3.79 3.72 20.00
CA PRO A 41 -3.39 2.33 20.11
C PRO A 41 -4.50 1.42 20.66
N LYS A 42 -5.38 1.96 21.50
CA LYS A 42 -6.53 1.21 22.04
C LYS A 42 -7.62 1.01 21.00
N ALA A 43 -7.87 2.03 20.17
CA ALA A 43 -8.81 1.92 19.05
C ALA A 43 -8.29 0.90 18.03
N GLU A 44 -6.99 0.88 17.73
CA GLU A 44 -6.38 -0.11 16.84
C GLU A 44 -6.48 -1.53 17.43
N ALA A 45 -6.23 -1.71 18.73
CA ALA A 45 -6.34 -3.01 19.38
C ALA A 45 -7.78 -3.54 19.45
N ALA A 46 -8.75 -2.70 19.82
CA ALA A 46 -10.17 -3.06 19.83
C ALA A 46 -10.67 -3.42 18.43
N PHE A 47 -10.19 -2.68 17.42
CA PHE A 47 -10.51 -2.94 16.02
C PHE A 47 -9.88 -4.23 15.51
N ARG A 48 -8.65 -4.57 15.93
CA ARG A 48 -8.02 -5.88 15.64
C ARG A 48 -8.79 -7.04 16.25
N GLU A 49 -9.32 -6.87 17.45
CA GLU A 49 -10.13 -7.89 18.13
C GLU A 49 -11.46 -8.12 17.40
N ALA A 50 -12.12 -7.03 16.99
CA ALA A 50 -13.31 -7.08 16.13
C ALA A 50 -13.02 -7.74 14.77
N ALA A 51 -11.90 -7.41 14.13
CA ALA A 51 -11.48 -8.02 12.86
C ALA A 51 -11.21 -9.53 13.01
N LYS A 52 -10.58 -9.95 14.10
CA LYS A 52 -10.32 -11.36 14.42
C LYS A 52 -11.62 -12.14 14.63
N LYS A 53 -12.66 -11.50 15.21
CA LYS A 53 -14.00 -12.07 15.36
C LYS A 53 -14.71 -12.23 14.00
N MET A 54 -14.46 -11.34 13.05
CA MET A 54 -14.99 -11.43 11.68
C MET A 54 -14.22 -12.43 10.80
N ALA A 55 -12.96 -12.73 11.14
CA ALA A 55 -12.08 -13.66 10.40
C ALA A 55 -12.45 -15.16 10.49
N GLY A 56 -13.60 -15.51 11.08
CA GLY A 56 -14.12 -16.88 11.09
C GLY A 56 -14.99 -17.22 9.86
N GLY A 57 -15.02 -16.34 8.85
CA GLY A 57 -16.15 -16.16 7.94
C GLY A 57 -15.95 -16.73 6.55
N THR A 58 -16.01 -18.06 6.42
CA THR A 58 -16.55 -18.86 5.29
C THR A 58 -16.13 -20.32 5.48
N ASP A 59 -16.72 -21.27 4.74
CA ASP A 59 -16.21 -22.65 4.72
C ASP A 59 -14.80 -22.74 4.09
N LEU A 60 -14.47 -21.81 3.19
CA LEU A 60 -13.14 -21.73 2.58
C LEU A 60 -12.06 -21.37 3.61
N ASP A 61 -12.33 -20.41 4.49
CA ASP A 61 -11.37 -20.02 5.54
C ASP A 61 -11.04 -21.17 6.49
N LYS A 62 -12.00 -22.08 6.74
CA LYS A 62 -11.77 -23.28 7.56
C LYS A 62 -10.77 -24.22 6.88
N VAL A 63 -10.93 -24.44 5.58
CA VAL A 63 -10.02 -25.30 4.80
C VAL A 63 -8.62 -24.70 4.79
N LEU A 64 -8.50 -23.40 4.54
CA LEU A 64 -7.21 -22.70 4.54
C LEU A 64 -6.55 -22.71 5.93
N ALA A 65 -7.32 -22.54 7.01
CA ALA A 65 -6.80 -22.62 8.37
C ALA A 65 -6.27 -24.01 8.72
N LEU A 66 -6.93 -25.07 8.24
CA LEU A 66 -6.46 -26.46 8.39
C LEU A 66 -5.13 -26.66 7.65
N GLU A 67 -5.06 -26.29 6.37
CA GLU A 67 -3.85 -26.45 5.58
C GLU A 67 -2.67 -25.63 6.16
N ASN A 68 -2.93 -24.39 6.56
CA ASN A 68 -1.91 -23.55 7.21
C ASN A 68 -1.40 -24.18 8.50
N LYS A 69 -2.29 -24.78 9.31
CA LYS A 69 -1.90 -25.48 10.54
C LYS A 69 -1.03 -26.71 10.24
N GLU A 70 -1.39 -27.53 9.25
CA GLU A 70 -0.60 -28.69 8.85
C GLU A 70 0.80 -28.30 8.35
N ARG A 71 0.90 -27.16 7.65
CA ARG A 71 2.16 -26.60 7.14
C ARG A 71 2.95 -25.79 8.18
N GLY A 72 2.43 -25.61 9.40
CA GLY A 72 3.04 -24.78 10.43
C GLY A 72 3.09 -23.28 10.08
N VAL A 73 2.24 -22.83 9.16
CA VAL A 73 2.13 -21.43 8.74
C VAL A 73 1.21 -20.69 9.70
N THR A 74 1.72 -19.64 10.31
CA THR A 74 0.94 -18.70 11.12
C THR A 74 0.83 -17.39 10.38
N LEU A 75 -0.41 -16.96 10.11
CA LEU A 75 -0.70 -15.68 9.47
C LEU A 75 -1.54 -14.83 10.41
N ASP A 76 -1.06 -13.63 10.68
CA ASP A 76 -1.86 -12.63 11.36
C ASP A 76 -2.77 -11.94 10.33
N PRO A 77 -4.08 -11.78 10.62
CA PRO A 77 -4.97 -11.02 9.75
C PRO A 77 -4.46 -9.60 9.55
N MET A 78 -4.55 -9.12 8.31
CA MET A 78 -4.26 -7.72 8.02
C MET A 78 -5.24 -6.81 8.77
N PRO A 79 -4.78 -5.67 9.30
CA PRO A 79 -5.67 -4.70 9.91
C PRO A 79 -6.67 -4.23 8.85
N VAL A 80 -7.94 -4.10 9.24
CA VAL A 80 -8.94 -3.54 8.31
C VAL A 80 -8.65 -2.05 8.06
N ILE A 81 -8.89 -1.66 6.81
CA ILE A 81 -8.53 -0.34 6.29
C ILE A 81 -9.71 0.63 6.39
N ASP A 82 -9.42 1.93 6.40
CA ASP A 82 -10.43 2.98 6.34
C ASP A 82 -11.15 3.01 4.99
N ASP A 83 -12.28 3.71 4.95
CA ASP A 83 -13.18 3.78 3.80
C ASP A 83 -12.55 4.42 2.57
N LEU A 84 -11.73 5.46 2.72
CA LEU A 84 -11.10 6.14 1.59
C LEU A 84 -9.95 5.31 1.01
N THR A 85 -9.18 4.66 1.87
CA THR A 85 -8.16 3.69 1.42
C THR A 85 -8.80 2.50 0.72
N PHE A 86 -9.93 1.99 1.24
CA PHE A 86 -10.70 0.95 0.58
C PHE A 86 -11.19 1.40 -0.80
N LEU A 87 -11.81 2.58 -0.89
CA LEU A 87 -12.36 3.13 -2.12
C LEU A 87 -11.28 3.29 -3.20
N ARG A 88 -10.13 3.88 -2.86
CA ARG A 88 -9.02 4.01 -3.81
C ARG A 88 -8.52 2.65 -4.28
N ARG A 89 -8.38 1.68 -3.37
CA ARG A 89 -7.84 0.36 -3.69
C ARG A 89 -8.79 -0.40 -4.61
N ILE A 90 -10.09 -0.43 -4.33
CA ILE A 90 -11.04 -1.17 -5.16
C ILE A 90 -11.19 -0.58 -6.57
N TYR A 91 -11.14 0.74 -6.70
CA TYR A 91 -11.15 1.40 -8.01
C TYR A 91 -9.89 1.11 -8.82
N CYS A 92 -8.72 1.10 -8.19
CA CYS A 92 -7.48 0.70 -8.84
C CYS A 92 -7.50 -0.79 -9.23
N ASP A 93 -8.05 -1.65 -8.38
CA ASP A 93 -8.00 -3.11 -8.58
C ASP A 93 -9.04 -3.58 -9.63
N LEU A 94 -10.25 -3.00 -9.64
CA LEU A 94 -11.33 -3.42 -10.55
C LEU A 94 -11.39 -2.59 -11.83
N VAL A 95 -11.24 -1.27 -11.73
CA VAL A 95 -11.44 -0.32 -12.85
C VAL A 95 -10.10 0.18 -13.42
N SER A 96 -8.97 -0.16 -12.78
CA SER A 96 -7.63 0.31 -13.17
C SER A 96 -7.50 1.84 -13.21
N ARG A 97 -8.29 2.56 -12.40
CA ARG A 97 -8.33 4.02 -12.35
C ARG A 97 -8.49 4.51 -10.90
N ILE A 98 -8.09 5.75 -10.64
CA ILE A 98 -8.34 6.44 -9.36
C ILE A 98 -9.78 7.00 -9.36
N PRO A 99 -10.53 6.88 -8.24
CA PRO A 99 -11.90 7.38 -8.16
C PRO A 99 -11.97 8.89 -8.42
N ALA A 100 -13.00 9.32 -9.12
CA ALA A 100 -13.29 10.73 -9.33
C ALA A 100 -13.87 11.39 -8.06
N THR A 101 -13.85 12.71 -8.00
CA THR A 101 -14.26 13.46 -6.80
C THR A 101 -15.75 13.30 -6.47
N ASP A 102 -16.59 13.16 -7.48
CA ASP A 102 -18.03 12.88 -7.36
C ASP A 102 -18.27 11.46 -6.81
N GLU A 103 -17.53 10.47 -7.30
CA GLU A 103 -17.62 9.09 -6.82
C GLU A 103 -17.22 8.97 -5.34
N ILE A 104 -16.17 9.70 -4.94
CA ILE A 104 -15.75 9.79 -3.53
C ILE A 104 -16.88 10.39 -2.68
N ALA A 105 -17.45 11.53 -3.11
CA ALA A 105 -18.52 12.19 -2.39
C ALA A 105 -19.77 11.30 -2.25
N VAL A 106 -20.12 10.56 -3.29
CA VAL A 106 -21.24 9.59 -3.26
C VAL A 106 -20.96 8.48 -2.25
N PHE A 107 -19.75 7.92 -2.23
CA PHE A 107 -19.40 6.85 -1.32
C PHE A 107 -19.30 7.30 0.16
N GLU A 108 -18.83 8.52 0.41
CA GLU A 108 -18.79 9.09 1.76
C GLU A 108 -20.19 9.45 2.28
N ALA A 109 -21.09 9.88 1.40
CA ALA A 109 -22.47 10.18 1.75
C ALA A 109 -23.28 8.92 2.12
N ASP A 110 -22.88 7.76 1.61
CA ASP A 110 -23.53 6.49 1.89
C ASP A 110 -23.23 5.99 3.32
N LYS A 111 -24.31 5.78 4.08
CA LYS A 111 -24.29 5.29 5.47
C LYS A 111 -24.77 3.85 5.59
N SER A 112 -25.04 3.17 4.47
CA SER A 112 -25.41 1.76 4.46
C SER A 112 -24.31 0.93 5.14
N PRO A 113 -24.66 -0.01 6.04
CA PRO A 113 -23.69 -0.93 6.62
C PRO A 113 -23.04 -1.82 5.56
N ASN A 114 -23.66 -1.96 4.38
CA ASN A 114 -23.21 -2.81 3.29
C ASN A 114 -22.61 -2.04 2.11
N LYS A 115 -22.40 -0.72 2.23
CA LYS A 115 -21.95 0.15 1.12
C LYS A 115 -20.70 -0.34 0.38
N ARG A 116 -19.79 -1.04 1.08
CA ARG A 116 -18.58 -1.62 0.48
C ARG A 116 -18.90 -2.77 -0.47
N ALA A 117 -19.81 -3.67 -0.09
CA ALA A 117 -20.26 -4.77 -0.93
C ALA A 117 -21.07 -4.24 -2.13
N GLU A 118 -22.01 -3.34 -1.86
CA GLU A 118 -22.84 -2.71 -2.91
C GLU A 118 -22.00 -1.93 -3.94
N LEU A 119 -20.91 -1.28 -3.50
CA LEU A 119 -19.97 -0.65 -4.41
C LEU A 119 -19.26 -1.68 -5.29
N VAL A 120 -18.77 -2.77 -4.71
CA VAL A 120 -18.08 -3.84 -5.47
C VAL A 120 -19.00 -4.42 -6.53
N ASP A 121 -20.24 -4.76 -6.17
CA ASP A 121 -21.24 -5.28 -7.11
C ASP A 121 -21.50 -4.28 -8.25
N ARG A 122 -21.60 -2.99 -7.92
CA ARG A 122 -21.79 -1.92 -8.91
C ARG A 122 -20.61 -1.78 -9.86
N LEU A 123 -19.38 -1.84 -9.36
CA LEU A 123 -18.17 -1.74 -10.17
C LEU A 123 -17.95 -2.96 -11.06
N ILE A 124 -18.32 -4.16 -10.58
CA ILE A 124 -18.23 -5.40 -11.38
C ILE A 124 -19.29 -5.43 -12.48
N ALA A 125 -20.47 -4.91 -12.21
CA ALA A 125 -21.56 -4.80 -13.19
C ALA A 125 -21.39 -3.62 -14.17
N ASP A 126 -20.30 -2.86 -14.05
CA ASP A 126 -20.06 -1.67 -14.85
C ASP A 126 -19.33 -2.02 -16.15
N ASP A 127 -19.93 -1.69 -17.29
CA ASP A 127 -19.37 -1.95 -18.62
C ASP A 127 -18.40 -0.85 -19.12
N ARG A 128 -18.15 0.18 -18.30
CA ARG A 128 -17.37 1.38 -18.65
C ARG A 128 -15.94 1.11 -19.09
#